data_AF-A0A1G2ZTJ4-F1
#
_entry.id   AF-A0A1G2ZTJ4-F1
#
_cell.length_a   1.000
_cell.length_b   1.000
_cell.length_c   1.000
_cell.angle_alpha   90.00
_cell.angle_beta   90.00
_cell.angle_gamma   90.00
#
_symmetry.space_group_name_H-M   'P 1'
#
loop_
_entity.id
_entity.type
_entity.pdbx_description
1 polymer ?
#
loop_
_entity_poly.entity_id
_entity_poly.type
_entity_poly.pdbx_seq_one_letter_code
_entity_poly.pdbx_strand_id
1 'polypeptide(L)' 'MTIKPKLKVLIITVMALIITLISLYSFVSVSRSIDQIRGADLFWNCFAIWIKSIILTQGVLVVGGLFLFMLRKPKGTG' A
#
# COMPACT_ATOMS: atom_id res chain seq x y z
N MET A 1 17.12 3.53 -25.29
CA MET A 1 16.80 2.23 -24.66
C MET A 1 16.62 2.27 -23.12
N THR A 2 16.71 3.43 -22.45
CA THR A 2 16.87 3.52 -20.97
C THR A 2 15.66 4.02 -20.18
N ILE A 3 14.58 4.46 -20.83
CA ILE A 3 13.43 5.11 -20.15
C ILE A 3 12.51 4.08 -19.43
N LYS A 4 12.29 2.92 -20.04
CA LYS A 4 11.42 1.85 -19.51
C LYS A 4 11.87 1.27 -18.16
N PRO A 5 13.16 0.93 -17.93
CA PRO A 5 13.58 0.43 -16.62
C PRO A 5 13.50 1.53 -15.54
N LYS A 6 13.82 2.78 -15.88
CA LYS A 6 13.70 3.92 -14.96
C LYS A 6 12.25 4.16 -14.52
N LEU A 7 11.29 4.03 -15.44
CA LEU A 7 9.86 4.17 -15.12
C LEU A 7 9.35 3.05 -14.21
N LYS A 8 9.79 1.80 -14.42
CA LYS A 8 9.46 0.69 -13.51
C LYS A 8 9.99 0.91 -12.10
N VAL A 9 11.24 1.35 -11.99
CA VAL A 9 11.86 1.69 -10.70
C VAL A 9 11.07 2.82 -10.03
N LEU A 10 10.70 3.86 -10.77
CA LEU A 10 9.88 4.95 -10.23
C LEU A 10 8.53 4.45 -9.67
N ILE A 11 7.82 3.59 -10.40
CA ILE A 11 6.54 3.03 -9.95
C ILE A 11 6.71 2.22 -8.66
N ILE A 12 7.73 1.36 -8.60
CA ILE A 12 8.02 0.56 -7.40
C ILE A 12 8.36 1.47 -6.21
N THR A 13 9.18 2.49 -6.41
CA THR A 13 9.54 3.46 -5.36
C THR A 13 8.31 4.21 -4.85
N VAL A 14 7.41 4.64 -5.75
CA VAL A 14 6.15 5.31 -5.37
C VAL A 14 5.24 4.35 -4.59
N MET A 15 5.10 3.10 -5.04
CA MET A 15 4.33 2.10 -4.29
C MET A 15 4.88 1.87 -2.88
N ALA A 16 6.21 1.73 -2.75
CA ALA A 16 6.87 1.54 -1.47
C ALA A 16 6.66 2.75 -0.53
N LEU A 17 6.71 3.96 -1.08
CA LEU A 17 6.47 5.19 -0.33
C LEU A 17 5.01 5.27 0.16
N ILE A 18 4.04 4.93 -0.71
CA ILE A 18 2.62 4.89 -0.32
C ILE A 18 2.39 3.85 0.78
N ILE A 19 2.96 2.64 0.66
CA ILE A 19 2.83 1.59 1.68
C ILE A 19 3.42 2.05 3.02
N THR A 20 4.57 2.72 2.99
CA THR A 20 5.18 3.31 4.20
C THR A 20 4.25 4.33 4.86
N LEU A 21 3.62 5.21 4.08
CA LEU A 21 2.64 6.18 4.59
C LEU A 21 1.40 5.51 5.20
N ILE A 22 0.91 4.43 4.58
CA ILE A 22 -0.21 3.63 5.10
C ILE A 22 0.15 3.00 6.45
N SER A 23 1.37 2.47 6.57
CA SER A 23 1.89 1.91 7.82
C SER A 23 1.96 2.98 8.93
N LEU A 24 2.55 4.14 8.62
CA LEU A 24 2.61 5.28 9.54
C LEU A 24 1.21 5.75 9.98
N TYR A 25 0.28 5.90 9.04
CA TYR A 25 -1.11 6.25 9.33
C TYR A 25 -1.78 5.23 10.25
N SER A 26 -1.59 3.95 9.97
CA SER A 26 -2.15 2.85 10.78
C SER A 26 -1.59 2.88 12.20
N PHE A 27 -0.28 3.09 12.34
CA PHE A 27 0.38 3.20 13.65
C PHE A 27 -0.17 4.38 14.46
N VAL A 28 -0.26 5.57 13.86
CA VAL A 28 -0.82 6.75 14.52
C VAL A 28 -2.29 6.53 14.91
N SER A 29 -3.07 5.90 14.03
CA SER A 29 -4.48 5.61 14.30
C SER A 29 -4.66 4.64 15.46
N VAL A 30 -3.79 3.63 15.56
CA VAL A 30 -3.78 2.69 16.69
C VAL A 30 -3.36 3.41 17.97
N SER A 31 -2.28 4.20 17.96
CA SER A 31 -1.83 4.96 19.14
C SER A 31 -2.93 5.89 19.68
N ARG A 32 -3.63 6.63 18.80
CA ARG A 32 -4.76 7.46 19.22
C ARG A 32 -5.91 6.65 19.83
N SER A 33 -6.18 5.47 19.26
CA SER A 33 -7.24 4.59 19.77
C SER A 33 -6.91 4.07 21.17
N ILE A 34 -5.63 3.74 21.41
CA ILE A 34 -5.13 3.31 22.73
C ILE A 34 -5.27 4.42 23.78
N ASP A 35 -4.99 5.68 23.41
CA ASP A 35 -5.11 6.81 24.32
C ASP A 35 -6.57 7.15 24.68
N GLN A 36 -7.51 6.92 23.75
CA GLN A 36 -8.91 7.35 23.92
C GLN A 36 -9.87 6.26 24.41
N ILE A 37 -9.57 4.98 24.17
CA ILE A 37 -10.54 3.88 24.33
C ILE A 37 -9.89 2.75 25.14
N ARG A 38 -10.64 2.19 26.09
CA ARG A 38 -10.20 1.06 26.93
C ARG A 38 -11.12 -0.15 26.77
N GLY A 39 -10.56 -1.34 26.97
CA GLY A 39 -11.33 -2.58 27.01
C GLY A 39 -11.61 -3.21 25.64
N ALA A 40 -12.73 -3.93 25.51
CA ALA A 40 -13.06 -4.71 24.32
C ALA A 40 -13.26 -3.84 23.05
N ASP A 41 -13.72 -2.59 23.21
CA ASP A 41 -13.87 -1.63 22.11
C ASP A 41 -12.55 -1.22 21.48
N LEU A 42 -11.45 -1.23 22.25
CA LEU A 42 -10.11 -0.97 21.73
C LEU A 42 -9.69 -2.06 20.75
N PHE A 43 -9.99 -3.33 21.07
CA PHE A 43 -9.68 -4.46 20.21
C PHE A 43 -10.44 -4.36 18.88
N TRP A 44 -11.73 -4.02 18.93
CA TRP A 44 -12.53 -3.85 17.71
C TRP A 44 -12.04 -2.69 16.84
N ASN A 45 -11.67 -1.56 17.43
CA ASN A 45 -11.14 -0.43 16.67
C ASN A 45 -9.77 -0.73 16.06
N CYS A 46 -8.86 -1.35 16.82
CA CYS A 46 -7.57 -1.79 16.28
C CYS A 46 -7.76 -2.80 15.15
N PHE A 47 -8.69 -3.75 15.29
CA PHE A 47 -9.01 -4.70 14.23
C PHE A 47 -9.59 -4.00 12.99
N ALA A 48 -10.48 -3.03 13.15
CA ALA A 48 -11.02 -2.24 12.05
C ALA A 48 -9.93 -1.44 11.32
N ILE A 49 -8.99 -0.83 12.05
CA ILE A 49 -7.84 -0.13 11.48
C ILE A 49 -6.95 -1.10 10.70
N TRP A 50 -6.71 -2.29 11.27
CA TRP A 50 -5.89 -3.33 10.65
C TRP A 50 -6.50 -3.81 9.32
N ILE A 51 -7.80 -4.11 9.29
CA ILE A 51 -8.51 -4.51 8.06
C ILE A 51 -8.47 -3.39 7.01
N LYS A 52 -8.71 -2.13 7.41
CA LYS A 52 -8.60 -0.98 6.50
C LYS A 52 -7.21 -0.86 5.89
N SER A 53 -6.16 -1.05 6.70
CA SER A 53 -4.77 -1.02 6.26
C SER A 53 -4.44 -2.12 5.24
N ILE A 54 -4.94 -3.34 5.47
CA ILE A 54 -4.77 -4.47 4.54
C ILE A 54 -5.44 -4.16 3.19
N ILE A 55 -6.70 -3.72 3.20
CA ILE A 55 -7.45 -3.43 1.97
C ILE A 55 -6.75 -2.33 1.16
N LEU A 56 -6.30 -1.27 1.83
CA LEU A 56 -5.61 -0.17 1.18
C LEU A 56 -4.27 -0.60 0.57
N THR A 57 -3.50 -1.42 1.28
CA THR A 57 -2.24 -1.98 0.79
C THR A 57 -2.46 -2.90 -0.42
N GLN A 58 -3.47 -3.76 -0.38
CA GLN A 58 -3.84 -4.61 -1.51
C GLN A 58 -4.28 -3.77 -2.72
N GLY A 59 -5.02 -2.68 -2.51
CA GLY A 59 -5.36 -1.73 -3.57
C GLY A 59 -4.13 -1.15 -4.26
N VAL A 60 -3.12 -0.71 -3.49
CA VAL A 60 -1.86 -0.19 -4.03
C VAL A 60 -1.11 -1.25 -4.83
N LEU A 61 -1.06 -2.49 -4.33
CA LEU A 61 -0.39 -3.60 -5.01
C LEU A 61 -1.09 -3.98 -6.33
N VAL A 62 -2.43 -4.06 -6.34
CA VAL A 62 -3.22 -4.37 -7.55
C VAL A 62 -3.05 -3.28 -8.59
N VAL A 63 -3.20 -2.00 -8.20
CA VAL A 63 -3.04 -0.85 -9.11
C VAL A 63 -1.61 -0.80 -9.65
N GLY A 64 -0.61 -0.90 -8.79
CA GLY A 64 0.79 -0.91 -9.20
C GLY A 64 1.14 -2.10 -10.09
N GLY A 65 0.61 -3.29 -9.79
CA GLY A 65 0.73 -4.49 -10.61
C GLY A 65 0.12 -4.32 -11.99
N LEU A 66 -1.06 -3.69 -12.10
CA LEU A 66 -1.69 -3.35 -13.38
C LEU A 66 -0.82 -2.39 -14.20
N PHE A 67 -0.25 -1.36 -13.58
CA PHE A 67 0.69 -0.45 -14.27
C PHE A 67 1.94 -1.18 -14.77
N LEU A 68 2.53 -2.04 -13.95
CA LEU A 68 3.69 -2.84 -14.36
C LEU A 68 3.35 -3.84 -15.47
N PHE A 69 2.13 -4.38 -15.46
CA PHE A 69 1.62 -5.27 -16.50
C PHE A 69 1.40 -4.53 -17.83
N MET A 70 0.78 -3.35 -17.82
CA MET A 70 0.62 -2.51 -19.01
C MET A 70 1.97 -2.08 -19.61
N LEU A 71 2.99 -1.89 -18.76
CA LEU A 71 4.35 -1.59 -19.21
C LEU A 71 5.12 -2.81 -19.73
N ARG A 72 4.57 -4.03 -19.56
CA ARG A 72 5.15 -5.25 -20.12
C ARG A 72 4.80 -5.28 -21.62
N LYS A 73 5.81 -5.16 -22.48
CA LYS A 73 5.62 -5.44 -23.92
C LYS A 73 5.03 -6.85 -24.09
N PRO A 74 4.15 -7.07 -25.08
CA PRO A 74 3.73 -8.41 -25.43
C PRO A 74 4.97 -9.24 -25.79
N LYS A 75 5.06 -10.46 -25.23
CA LYS A 75 6.06 -11.45 -25.65
C LYS A 75 5.78 -11.77 -27.13
N GLY A 76 6.42 -11.09 -28.07
CA GLY A 76 6.20 -11.36 -29.50
C GLY A 76 6.61 -10.30 -30.52
N THR A 77 6.88 -9.04 -30.16
CA THR A 77 7.50 -8.11 -31.14
C THR A 77 9.02 -8.24 -31.07
N GLY A 78 9.56 -9.10 -31.94
CA GLY A 78 10.98 -9.15 -32.30
C GLY A 78 11.47 -7.84 -32.91
#